data_AF-A0A776QSX2-F1
#
_entry.id   AF-A0A776QSX2-F1
#
_cell.length_a   1.000
_cell.length_b   1.000
_cell.length_c   1.000
_cell.angle_alpha   90.00
_cell.angle_beta   90.00
_cell.angle_gamma   90.00
#
_symmetry.space_group_name_H-M   'P 1'
#
loop_
_entity.id
_entity.type
_entity.pdbx_description
1 polymer ?
#
loop_
_entity_poly.entity_id
_entity_poly.type
_entity_poly.pdbx_seq_one_letter_code
_entity_poly.pdbx_strand_id
1 'polypeptide(L)'
;QQGRRVSLDDILQRADVVTVGIDGGGLDDLLGMYVTGRDRETREWLGWGHAWVHETAVVRRKSEASRFQDFVACGDMTIVRRVGDDTAEVAEYVRRIHEAELLDHIGIDPSGVGQILDSLAEAGIPDE
;
A
#
# COMPACT_ATOMS: atom_id res chain seq x y z
N GLN A 1 4.72 25.50 -3.47
CA GLN A 1 4.93 25.12 -2.06
C GLN A 1 5.35 23.66 -2.07
N GLN A 2 6.44 23.28 -1.38
CA GLN A 2 6.81 21.87 -1.28
C GLN A 2 5.76 21.17 -0.40
N GLY A 3 5.15 20.09 -0.91
CA GLY A 3 4.16 19.32 -0.16
C GLY A 3 4.78 18.76 1.12
N ARG A 4 4.08 18.88 2.24
CA ARG A 4 4.50 18.26 3.51
C ARG A 4 4.44 16.74 3.35
N ARG A 5 5.43 16.02 3.90
CA ARG A 5 5.39 14.55 3.96
C ARG A 5 4.15 14.11 4.76
N VAL A 6 3.38 13.21 4.17
CA VAL A 6 2.16 12.62 4.76
C VAL A 6 2.45 11.14 5.05
N SER A 7 2.17 10.70 6.26
CA SER A 7 2.17 9.30 6.66
C SER A 7 0.74 8.73 6.64
N LEU A 8 0.61 7.40 6.71
CA LEU A 8 -0.69 6.77 6.90
C LEU A 8 -1.37 7.27 8.20
N ASP A 9 -0.62 7.45 9.28
CA ASP A 9 -1.17 7.91 10.56
C ASP A 9 -1.72 9.36 10.43
N ASP A 10 -1.05 10.22 9.65
CA ASP A 10 -1.59 11.56 9.34
C ASP A 10 -2.94 11.45 8.60
N ILE A 11 -3.07 10.51 7.67
CA ILE A 11 -4.32 10.28 6.93
C ILE A 11 -5.40 9.78 7.89
N LEU A 12 -5.12 8.75 8.70
CA LEU A 12 -6.08 8.18 9.65
C LEU A 12 -6.58 9.22 10.67
N GLN A 13 -5.74 10.18 11.06
CA GLN A 13 -6.10 11.23 12.01
C GLN A 13 -6.93 12.37 11.38
N ARG A 14 -6.64 12.73 10.12
CA ARG A 14 -7.13 13.97 9.50
C ARG A 14 -8.24 13.75 8.48
N ALA A 15 -8.28 12.59 7.85
CA ALA A 15 -9.22 12.32 6.77
C ALA A 15 -10.66 12.17 7.29
N ASP A 16 -11.63 12.54 6.46
CA ASP A 16 -13.04 12.19 6.65
C ASP A 16 -13.51 11.03 5.75
N VAL A 17 -12.70 10.66 4.75
CA VAL A 17 -12.90 9.52 3.85
C VAL A 17 -11.57 9.13 3.23
N VAL A 18 -11.38 7.84 2.96
CA VAL A 18 -10.17 7.26 2.38
C VAL A 18 -10.51 6.23 1.30
N THR A 19 -9.78 6.29 0.19
CA THR A 19 -9.79 5.26 -0.86
C THR A 19 -8.39 4.68 -1.03
N VAL A 20 -8.30 3.39 -1.38
CA VAL A 20 -7.02 2.71 -1.58
C VAL A 20 -6.91 2.19 -3.02
N GLY A 21 -5.80 2.44 -3.68
CA GLY A 21 -5.43 1.82 -4.94
C GLY A 21 -4.34 0.78 -4.71
N ILE A 22 -4.48 -0.41 -5.29
CA ILE A 22 -3.50 -1.50 -5.20
C ILE A 22 -3.19 -1.99 -6.61
N ASP A 23 -1.91 -2.09 -6.92
CA ASP A 23 -1.40 -2.69 -8.15
C ASP A 23 -0.54 -3.91 -7.78
N GLY A 24 -0.92 -5.06 -8.33
CA GLY A 24 -0.32 -6.35 -7.97
C GLY A 24 1.11 -6.48 -8.49
N GLY A 25 1.97 -7.09 -7.68
CA GLY A 25 3.33 -7.45 -8.06
C GLY A 25 3.51 -8.95 -8.19
N GLY A 26 4.49 -9.38 -8.98
CA GLY A 26 4.97 -10.77 -9.01
C GLY A 26 6.34 -10.91 -8.35
N LEU A 27 6.90 -12.12 -8.36
CA LEU A 27 8.23 -12.39 -7.79
C LEU A 27 9.38 -11.55 -8.39
N ASP A 28 9.15 -10.91 -9.54
CA ASP A 28 10.10 -10.10 -10.29
C ASP A 28 9.61 -8.67 -10.55
N ASP A 29 8.48 -8.27 -9.95
CA ASP A 29 7.87 -6.94 -10.07
C ASP A 29 7.52 -6.36 -8.69
N LEU A 30 7.14 -5.09 -8.65
CA LEU A 30 6.70 -4.42 -7.43
C LEU A 30 5.21 -4.63 -7.20
N LEU A 31 4.82 -4.85 -5.95
CA LEU A 31 3.45 -4.60 -5.51
C LEU A 31 3.38 -3.16 -5.02
N GLY A 32 2.43 -2.37 -5.53
CA GLY A 32 2.23 -0.99 -5.12
C GLY A 32 0.89 -0.77 -4.42
N MET A 33 0.88 0.08 -3.39
CA MET A 33 -0.35 0.59 -2.77
C MET A 33 -0.29 2.10 -2.62
N TYR A 34 -1.41 2.77 -2.86
CA TYR A 34 -1.57 4.19 -2.63
C TYR A 34 -2.86 4.49 -1.88
N VAL A 35 -2.74 5.18 -0.76
CA VAL A 35 -3.84 5.62 0.09
C VAL A 35 -4.10 7.09 -0.15
N THR A 36 -5.32 7.42 -0.56
CA THR A 36 -5.76 8.80 -0.75
C THR A 36 -6.84 9.12 0.27
N GLY A 37 -6.61 10.14 1.08
CA GLY A 37 -7.59 10.66 2.03
C GLY A 37 -7.96 12.11 1.71
N ARG A 38 -9.14 12.54 2.14
CA ARG A 38 -9.56 13.95 2.07
C ARG A 38 -9.51 14.57 3.45
N ASP A 39 -8.69 15.59 3.63
CA ASP A 39 -8.60 16.32 4.91
C ASP A 39 -9.96 16.93 5.27
N ARG A 40 -10.45 16.61 6.47
CA ARG A 40 -11.77 17.05 6.95
C ARG A 40 -11.86 18.57 7.10
N GLU A 41 -10.77 19.22 7.51
CA GLU A 41 -10.73 20.66 7.80
C GLU A 41 -10.40 21.45 6.54
N THR A 42 -9.30 21.10 5.86
CA THR A 42 -8.78 21.90 4.74
C THR A 42 -9.38 21.52 3.41
N ARG A 43 -9.99 20.33 3.30
CA ARG A 43 -10.51 19.74 2.05
C ARG A 43 -9.42 19.38 1.03
N GLU A 44 -8.15 19.48 1.42
CA GLU A 44 -7.02 19.09 0.60
C GLU A 44 -6.89 17.56 0.54
N TRP A 45 -6.28 17.07 -0.54
CA TRP A 45 -5.97 15.65 -0.69
C TRP A 45 -4.69 15.30 0.06
N LEU A 46 -4.76 14.26 0.88
CA LEU A 46 -3.65 13.62 1.56
C LEU A 46 -3.31 12.33 0.82
N GLY A 47 -2.03 12.06 0.63
CA GLY A 47 -1.57 10.91 -0.14
C GLY A 47 -0.37 10.24 0.51
N TRP A 48 -0.44 8.93 0.63
CA TRP A 48 0.66 8.10 1.11
C TRP A 48 0.74 6.84 0.24
N GLY A 49 1.95 6.50 -0.19
CA GLY A 49 2.20 5.33 -1.01
C GLY A 49 3.28 4.45 -0.41
N HIS A 50 3.17 3.16 -0.64
CA HIS A 50 4.14 2.16 -0.20
C HIS A 50 4.26 1.06 -1.25
N ALA A 51 5.46 0.50 -1.38
CA ALA A 51 5.72 -0.60 -2.30
C ALA A 51 6.30 -1.81 -1.58
N TRP A 52 6.09 -2.99 -2.15
CA TRP A 52 6.72 -4.23 -1.72
C TRP A 52 7.45 -4.85 -2.89
N VAL A 53 8.55 -5.51 -2.57
CA VAL A 53 9.33 -6.25 -3.56
C VAL A 53 9.83 -7.55 -2.96
N HIS A 54 9.68 -8.65 -3.71
CA HIS A 54 10.25 -9.91 -3.29
C HIS A 54 11.78 -9.91 -3.44
N GLU A 55 12.52 -10.52 -2.52
CA GLU A 55 13.99 -10.56 -2.55
C GLU A 55 14.55 -11.15 -3.87
N THR A 56 13.77 -12.00 -4.54
CA THR A 56 14.09 -12.53 -5.88
C THR A 56 14.27 -11.42 -6.91
N ALA A 57 13.38 -10.43 -6.94
CA ALA A 57 13.49 -9.29 -7.86
C ALA A 57 14.74 -8.45 -7.56
N VAL A 58 15.09 -8.27 -6.28
CA VAL A 58 16.31 -7.56 -5.86
C VAL A 58 17.57 -8.27 -6.37
N VAL A 59 17.62 -9.60 -6.26
CA VAL A 59 18.75 -10.41 -6.74
C VAL A 59 18.86 -10.39 -8.26
N ARG A 60 17.73 -10.40 -8.97
CA ARG A 60 17.66 -10.38 -10.44
C ARG A 60 18.00 -9.00 -11.01
N ARG A 61 17.49 -7.93 -10.40
CA ARG A 61 17.63 -6.53 -10.86
C ARG A 61 18.77 -5.82 -10.13
N LYS A 62 19.99 -6.34 -10.27
CA LYS A 62 21.19 -5.81 -9.59
C LYS A 62 21.46 -4.33 -9.86
N SER A 63 21.06 -3.80 -11.02
CA SER A 63 21.18 -2.37 -11.32
C SER A 63 20.31 -1.49 -10.43
N GLU A 64 19.16 -2.00 -9.97
CA GLU A 64 18.18 -1.27 -9.16
C GLU A 64 18.36 -1.50 -7.65
N ALA A 65 19.22 -2.45 -7.26
CA ALA A 65 19.36 -2.85 -5.85
C ALA A 65 19.67 -1.67 -4.91
N SER A 66 20.53 -0.73 -5.33
CA SER A 66 20.79 0.48 -4.52
C SER A 66 19.55 1.34 -4.33
N ARG A 67 18.74 1.51 -5.39
CA ARG A 67 17.50 2.31 -5.34
C ARG A 67 16.47 1.65 -4.43
N PHE A 68 16.35 0.33 -4.46
CA PHE A 68 15.49 -0.40 -3.53
C PHE A 68 15.93 -0.19 -2.07
N GLN A 69 17.23 -0.23 -1.78
CA GLN A 69 17.73 0.07 -0.43
C GLN A 69 17.44 1.52 -0.02
N ASP A 70 17.55 2.48 -0.93
CA ASP A 70 17.20 3.87 -0.64
C ASP A 70 15.71 4.03 -0.30
N PHE A 71 14.81 3.36 -1.04
CA PHE A 71 13.37 3.36 -0.76
C PHE A 71 13.02 2.68 0.57
N VAL A 72 13.71 1.58 0.90
CA VAL A 72 13.58 0.93 2.22
C VAL A 72 14.06 1.86 3.32
N ALA A 73 15.20 2.54 3.12
CA ALA A 73 15.78 3.45 4.10
C ALA A 73 14.88 4.68 4.37
N CYS A 74 14.16 5.18 3.36
CA CYS A 74 13.20 6.25 3.57
C CYS A 74 11.83 5.75 4.06
N GLY A 75 11.58 4.44 4.06
CA GLY A 75 10.34 3.84 4.55
C GLY A 75 9.21 3.81 3.53
N ASP A 76 9.52 3.97 2.24
CA ASP A 76 8.53 3.93 1.15
C ASP A 76 8.46 2.54 0.48
N MET A 77 9.30 1.59 0.90
CA MET A 77 9.34 0.23 0.37
C MET A 77 9.68 -0.82 1.44
N THR A 78 9.12 -2.02 1.32
CA THR A 78 9.49 -3.21 2.08
C THR A 78 10.04 -4.30 1.15
N ILE A 79 11.16 -4.95 1.53
CA ILE A 79 11.62 -6.16 0.85
C ILE A 79 11.08 -7.38 1.60
N VAL A 80 10.21 -8.15 0.94
CA VAL A 80 9.63 -9.39 1.47
C VAL A 80 10.43 -10.61 1.04
N ARG A 81 10.38 -11.68 1.84
CA ARG A 81 11.13 -12.92 1.58
C ARG A 81 10.26 -14.13 1.33
N ARG A 82 9.01 -14.13 1.83
CA ARG A 82 8.07 -15.20 1.59
C ARG A 82 6.97 -14.68 0.68
N VAL A 83 6.55 -15.52 -0.23
CA VAL A 83 5.40 -15.23 -1.10
C VAL A 83 4.16 -15.07 -0.23
N GLY A 84 3.44 -13.96 -0.42
CA GLY A 84 2.23 -13.62 0.34
C GLY A 84 2.46 -12.71 1.54
N ASP A 85 3.71 -12.49 1.98
CA ASP A 85 4.00 -11.50 3.04
C ASP A 85 3.60 -10.09 2.58
N ASP A 86 3.79 -9.79 1.29
CA ASP A 86 3.40 -8.53 0.65
C ASP A 86 1.89 -8.32 0.67
N THR A 87 1.11 -9.32 0.24
CA THR A 87 -0.36 -9.22 0.24
C THR A 87 -0.95 -9.18 1.65
N ALA A 88 -0.33 -9.87 2.61
CA ALA A 88 -0.70 -9.83 4.02
C ALA A 88 -0.45 -8.44 4.65
N GLU A 89 0.70 -7.82 4.35
CA GLU A 89 0.99 -6.46 4.82
C GLU A 89 0.04 -5.42 4.20
N VAL A 90 -0.28 -5.55 2.91
CA VAL A 90 -1.31 -4.72 2.25
C VAL A 90 -2.65 -4.84 2.96
N ALA A 91 -3.10 -6.07 3.22
CA ALA A 91 -4.37 -6.31 3.91
C ALA A 91 -4.37 -5.71 5.32
N GLU A 92 -3.25 -5.77 6.04
CA GLU A 92 -3.12 -5.14 7.36
C GLU A 92 -3.26 -3.60 7.29
N TYR A 93 -2.65 -2.95 6.30
CA TYR A 93 -2.82 -1.50 6.12
C TYR A 93 -4.27 -1.13 5.78
N VAL A 94 -4.93 -1.89 4.90
CA VAL A 94 -6.34 -1.68 4.56
C VAL A 94 -7.24 -1.92 5.78
N ARG A 95 -6.97 -2.97 6.57
CA ARG A 95 -7.68 -3.26 7.83
C ARG A 95 -7.64 -2.08 8.78
N ARG A 96 -6.47 -1.45 8.97
CA ARG A 96 -6.35 -0.26 9.83
C ARG A 96 -7.23 0.90 9.35
N ILE A 97 -7.38 1.10 8.03
CA ILE A 97 -8.23 2.14 7.46
C ILE A 97 -9.71 1.80 7.65
N HIS A 98 -10.08 0.54 7.44
CA HIS A 98 -11.43 0.04 7.63
C HIS A 98 -11.87 0.13 9.10
N GLU A 99 -11.02 -0.28 10.05
CA GLU A 99 -11.30 -0.19 11.49
C GLU A 99 -11.41 1.25 11.99
N ALA A 100 -10.83 2.21 11.28
CA ALA A 100 -11.02 3.63 11.54
C ALA A 100 -12.36 4.17 10.98
N GLU A 101 -13.17 3.32 10.34
CA GLU A 101 -14.43 3.67 9.67
C GLU A 101 -14.24 4.73 8.56
N LEU A 102 -13.06 4.74 7.91
CA LEU A 102 -12.71 5.71 6.88
C LEU A 102 -12.74 5.16 5.45
N LEU A 103 -12.68 3.83 5.30
CA LEU A 103 -12.56 3.18 4.00
C LEU A 103 -13.86 3.32 3.19
N ASP A 104 -13.74 3.87 1.98
CA ASP A 104 -14.85 4.00 1.02
C ASP A 104 -14.77 2.91 -0.07
N HIS A 105 -13.69 2.88 -0.85
CA HIS A 105 -13.48 1.87 -1.90
C HIS A 105 -12.02 1.47 -2.05
N ILE A 106 -11.82 0.25 -2.57
CA ILE A 106 -10.52 -0.27 -2.97
C ILE A 106 -10.53 -0.49 -4.50
N GLY A 107 -9.59 0.16 -5.20
CA GLY A 107 -9.33 -0.09 -6.61
C GLY A 107 -8.18 -1.08 -6.78
N ILE A 108 -8.42 -2.18 -7.48
CA ILE A 108 -7.41 -3.21 -7.77
C ILE A 108 -7.48 -3.59 -9.25
N ASP A 109 -6.34 -3.69 -9.94
CA ASP A 109 -6.31 -4.23 -11.32
C ASP A 109 -6.63 -5.73 -11.29
N PRO A 110 -7.71 -6.23 -11.91
CA PRO A 110 -8.15 -7.63 -11.83
C PRO A 110 -7.15 -8.68 -12.35
N SER A 111 -6.06 -8.29 -13.03
CA SER A 111 -5.05 -9.25 -13.49
C SER A 111 -4.15 -9.73 -12.35
N GLY A 112 -4.30 -10.99 -11.92
CA GLY A 112 -3.38 -11.62 -10.96
C GLY A 112 -3.69 -11.38 -9.48
N VAL A 113 -4.91 -10.95 -9.14
CA VAL A 113 -5.31 -10.45 -7.81
C VAL A 113 -5.80 -11.47 -6.80
N GLY A 114 -5.89 -12.76 -7.16
CA GLY A 114 -6.52 -13.76 -6.30
C GLY A 114 -6.01 -13.70 -4.85
N GLN A 115 -4.69 -13.63 -4.68
CA GLN A 115 -4.06 -13.58 -3.36
C GLN A 115 -4.32 -12.27 -2.60
N ILE A 116 -4.46 -11.14 -3.29
CA ILE A 116 -4.77 -9.85 -2.66
C ILE A 116 -6.21 -9.86 -2.14
N LEU A 117 -7.15 -10.31 -2.97
CA LEU A 117 -8.56 -10.44 -2.58
C LEU A 117 -8.74 -11.43 -1.43
N ASP A 118 -8.09 -12.60 -1.51
CA ASP A 118 -8.09 -13.59 -0.43
C ASP A 118 -7.55 -12.98 0.88
N SER A 119 -6.44 -12.22 0.80
CA SER A 119 -5.84 -11.56 1.98
C SER A 119 -6.75 -10.49 2.58
N LEU A 120 -7.45 -9.71 1.74
CA LEU A 120 -8.43 -8.70 2.19
C LEU A 120 -9.64 -9.37 2.87
N ALA A 121 -10.15 -10.45 2.30
CA ALA A 121 -11.24 -11.22 2.87
C ALA A 121 -10.84 -11.85 4.22
N GLU A 122 -9.62 -12.41 4.31
CA GLU A 122 -9.07 -12.94 5.57
C GLU A 122 -8.90 -11.84 6.65
N ALA A 123 -8.59 -10.60 6.23
CA ALA A 123 -8.55 -9.44 7.11
C ALA A 123 -9.94 -8.88 7.49
N GLY A 124 -11.02 -9.48 6.99
CA GLY A 124 -12.40 -9.10 7.29
C GLY A 124 -12.89 -7.88 6.51
N ILE A 125 -12.25 -7.56 5.39
CA ILE A 125 -12.70 -6.49 4.49
C ILE A 125 -13.80 -7.03 3.57
N PRO A 126 -14.98 -6.40 3.52
CA PRO A 126 -16.05 -6.82 2.62
C PRO A 126 -15.69 -6.56 1.15
N ASP A 127 -16.26 -7.37 0.25
CA ASP A 127 -16.09 -7.26 -1.22
C ASP A 127 -16.92 -6.11 -1.85
N GLU A 128 -17.69 -5.36 -1.05
CA GLU A 128 -18.62 -4.31 -1.49
C GLU A 128 -18.06 -2.91 -1.25
#